data_AF-A0A238UA81-F1
#
_entry.id   AF-A0A238UA81-F1
#
_cell.length_a   1.000
_cell.length_b   1.000
_cell.length_c   1.000
_cell.angle_alpha   90.00
_cell.angle_beta   90.00
_cell.angle_gamma   90.00
#
_symmetry.space_group_name_H-M   'P 1'
#
loop_
_entity.id
_entity.type
_entity.pdbx_description
1 polymer ?
#
loop_
_entity_poly.entity_id
_entity_poly.type
_entity_poly.pdbx_seq_one_letter_code
_entity_poly.pdbx_strand_id
1 'polypeptide(L)'
;MVSKFNPEINKIYFIESYTLFHIIEGQGTIQVDFKNYLNWDDKLIFLEKGQYIKFSSDSFTVRKIEFDNQVLFESQDVRILFKHLISLGYIDYLECKDCQEYLQNTIFSSPKDIIDISINQWYWQNPFNADKKEYQVIFDVKEVIDQEFKNHLSVSELVQKISKNNQNINYLLKNKIGVTVKKLQTKKRLIEDQKLIAFTDSSIKEIAYEQGYKDVAYFNKNFKKNTGITPSEFRDEIGYQLDDHFENDLFKLIQEFHTSEKKLSFYADQMHISEKTLAKKVRQNLNASMGQLIRQEIIRTSKELLLQGDKIKNIAYFLGFEEANHFSSFFKLHTKLTPTDFLKKYNR
;
A
#
# COMPACT_ATOMS: atom_id res chain seq x y z
N MET A 1 7.00 -11.90 15.50
CA MET A 1 7.08 -10.87 16.57
C MET A 1 6.03 -9.79 16.34
N VAL A 2 5.31 -9.34 17.37
CA VAL A 2 4.37 -8.20 17.28
C VAL A 2 4.98 -7.00 18.01
N SER A 3 5.00 -5.82 17.38
CA SER A 3 5.57 -4.61 17.98
C SER A 3 4.83 -3.33 17.55
N LYS A 4 4.90 -2.29 18.39
CA LYS A 4 4.52 -0.93 18.01
C LYS A 4 5.64 -0.31 17.19
N PHE A 5 5.29 0.32 16.08
CA PHE A 5 6.19 0.93 15.12
C PHE A 5 5.74 2.35 14.80
N ASN A 6 6.60 3.33 15.07
CA ASN A 6 6.37 4.74 14.72
C ASN A 6 7.40 5.10 13.63
N PRO A 7 6.98 5.25 12.36
CA PRO A 7 7.88 5.53 11.28
C PRO A 7 8.37 6.98 11.32
N GLU A 8 9.60 7.19 10.86
CA GLU A 8 10.20 8.49 10.61
C GLU A 8 9.74 8.99 9.24
N ILE A 9 9.60 10.32 9.12
CA ILE A 9 9.18 10.98 7.87
C ILE A 9 10.12 10.58 6.73
N ASN A 10 9.55 10.13 5.62
CA ASN A 10 10.25 9.78 4.38
C ASN A 10 11.34 8.71 4.51
N LYS A 11 11.49 8.05 5.67
CA LYS A 11 12.45 6.97 5.84
C LYS A 11 12.01 5.72 5.10
N ILE A 12 12.97 5.10 4.40
CA ILE A 12 12.79 3.84 3.69
C ILE A 12 13.00 2.68 4.67
N TYR A 13 12.01 1.80 4.77
CA TYR A 13 12.08 0.58 5.56
C TYR A 13 12.05 -0.63 4.63
N PHE A 14 13.21 -1.25 4.42
CA PHE A 14 13.30 -2.52 3.70
C PHE A 14 12.79 -3.67 4.57
N ILE A 15 12.05 -4.56 3.92
CA ILE A 15 11.39 -5.68 4.57
C ILE A 15 12.29 -6.91 4.46
N GLU A 16 12.75 -7.42 5.59
CA GLU A 16 13.67 -8.56 5.66
C GLU A 16 12.97 -9.90 5.90
N SER A 17 11.72 -9.85 6.38
CA SER A 17 10.85 -11.00 6.63
C SER A 17 9.42 -10.64 6.24
N TYR A 18 8.57 -11.64 6.02
CA TYR A 18 7.14 -11.39 5.80
C TYR A 18 6.59 -10.55 6.95
N THR A 19 5.99 -9.41 6.62
CA THR A 19 5.57 -8.42 7.61
C THR A 19 4.18 -7.89 7.30
N LEU A 20 3.28 -7.91 8.30
CA LEU A 20 1.99 -7.24 8.26
C LEU A 20 2.07 -5.92 9.04
N PHE A 21 1.63 -4.83 8.41
CA PHE A 21 1.47 -3.52 9.02
C PHE A 21 -0.02 -3.23 9.17
N HIS A 22 -0.47 -3.04 10.39
CA HIS A 22 -1.81 -2.53 10.71
C HIS A 22 -1.67 -1.08 11.15
N ILE A 23 -2.18 -0.15 10.34
CA ILE A 23 -2.11 1.27 10.68
C ILE A 23 -3.19 1.57 11.72
N ILE A 24 -2.78 2.01 12.90
CA ILE A 24 -3.70 2.29 14.02
C ILE A 24 -4.25 3.70 13.87
N GLU A 25 -3.37 4.65 13.57
CA GLU A 25 -3.67 6.07 13.36
C GLU A 25 -2.53 6.69 12.53
N GLY A 26 -2.77 7.86 11.96
CA GLY A 26 -1.78 8.59 11.18
C GLY A 26 -2.40 9.45 10.10
N GLN A 27 -1.57 10.19 9.37
CA GLN A 27 -1.99 10.97 8.21
C GLN A 27 -0.88 10.96 7.16
N GLY A 28 -1.31 11.00 5.91
CA GLY A 28 -0.40 11.10 4.79
C GLY A 28 -0.43 9.89 3.88
N THR A 29 0.62 9.77 3.08
CA THR A 29 0.79 8.73 2.09
C THR A 29 1.65 7.62 2.64
N ILE A 30 1.23 6.39 2.40
CA ILE A 30 2.10 5.21 2.54
C ILE A 30 2.56 4.84 1.14
N GLN A 31 3.87 4.72 0.95
CA GLN A 31 4.44 4.25 -0.30
C GLN A 31 4.99 2.84 -0.14
N VAL A 32 4.63 1.94 -1.06
CA VAL A 32 5.18 0.57 -1.15
C VAL A 32 5.70 0.35 -2.56
N ASP A 33 6.99 0.00 -2.70
CA ASP A 33 7.65 -0.23 -3.99
C ASP A 33 7.25 0.83 -5.06
N PHE A 34 7.50 2.10 -4.74
CA PHE A 34 7.21 3.29 -5.57
C PHE A 34 5.73 3.57 -5.85
N LYS A 35 4.80 2.87 -5.18
CA LYS A 35 3.35 3.13 -5.30
C LYS A 35 2.81 3.80 -4.05
N ASN A 36 2.13 4.92 -4.25
CA ASN A 36 1.52 5.73 -3.19
C ASN A 36 0.09 5.25 -2.88
N TYR A 37 -0.24 5.18 -1.60
CA TYR A 37 -1.55 4.81 -1.06
C TYR A 37 -2.00 5.87 -0.05
N LEU A 38 -3.19 6.46 -0.30
CA LEU A 38 -3.81 7.47 0.56
C LEU A 38 -4.93 6.91 1.46
N ASN A 39 -5.63 5.88 1.00
CA ASN A 39 -6.75 5.28 1.73
C ASN A 39 -6.25 4.00 2.42
N TRP A 40 -5.47 4.15 3.49
CA TRP A 40 -4.85 3.05 4.23
C TRP A 40 -5.53 2.77 5.57
N ASP A 41 -6.46 3.62 5.99
CA ASP A 41 -7.16 3.60 7.28
C ASP A 41 -7.92 2.29 7.52
N ASP A 42 -8.45 1.70 6.46
CA ASP A 42 -9.22 0.46 6.52
C ASP A 42 -8.40 -0.74 6.00
N LYS A 43 -7.05 -0.66 6.03
CA LYS A 43 -6.17 -1.64 5.36
C LYS A 43 -5.12 -2.25 6.28
N LEU A 44 -4.99 -3.58 6.21
CA LEU A 44 -3.79 -4.28 6.69
C LEU A 44 -2.81 -4.45 5.54
N ILE A 45 -1.64 -3.82 5.59
CA ILE A 45 -0.64 -3.83 4.53
C ILE A 45 0.32 -5.00 4.74
N PHE A 46 0.36 -5.94 3.81
CA PHE A 46 1.25 -7.10 3.88
C PHE A 46 2.40 -6.96 2.89
N LEU A 47 3.63 -7.11 3.40
CA LEU A 47 4.85 -6.98 2.62
C LEU A 47 5.74 -8.20 2.76
N GLU A 48 6.39 -8.56 1.67
CA GLU A 48 7.33 -9.66 1.60
C GLU A 48 8.78 -9.19 1.67
N LYS A 49 9.67 -10.16 1.89
CA LYS A 49 11.11 -9.93 1.84
C LYS A 49 11.52 -9.25 0.53
N GLY A 50 12.31 -8.19 0.66
CA GLY A 50 12.85 -7.39 -0.44
C GLY A 50 11.95 -6.25 -0.89
N GLN A 51 10.70 -6.14 -0.42
CA GLN A 51 9.90 -4.93 -0.61
C GLN A 51 10.35 -3.82 0.33
N TYR A 52 9.96 -2.58 0.05
CA TYR A 52 10.11 -1.50 1.01
C TYR A 52 8.79 -0.77 1.26
N ILE A 53 8.71 -0.13 2.43
CA ILE A 53 7.64 0.80 2.80
C ILE A 53 8.24 2.13 3.24
N LYS A 54 7.56 3.23 2.89
CA LYS A 54 7.88 4.60 3.30
C LYS A 54 6.60 5.29 3.77
N PHE A 55 6.72 6.09 4.82
CA PHE A 55 5.63 6.90 5.35
C PHE A 55 5.95 8.36 5.10
N SER A 56 4.99 9.13 4.57
CA SER A 56 5.20 10.55 4.27
C SER A 56 5.08 11.46 5.50
N SER A 57 4.83 10.91 6.69
CA SER A 57 4.61 11.65 7.94
C SER A 57 5.11 10.86 9.14
N ASP A 58 5.39 11.57 10.23
CA ASP A 58 5.72 11.05 11.55
C ASP A 58 4.48 10.80 12.43
N SER A 59 3.30 11.22 11.96
CA SER A 59 2.04 11.06 12.68
C SER A 59 1.53 9.61 12.76
N PHE A 60 2.13 8.70 11.99
CA PHE A 60 1.69 7.31 11.92
C PHE A 60 2.02 6.54 13.19
N THR A 61 1.02 5.87 13.75
CA THR A 61 1.21 4.80 14.71
C THR A 61 0.81 3.48 14.05
N VAL A 62 1.74 2.53 14.00
CA VAL A 62 1.55 1.28 13.27
C VAL A 62 1.82 0.08 14.18
N ARG A 63 1.00 -0.96 14.08
CA ARG A 63 1.32 -2.29 14.61
C ARG A 63 2.04 -3.08 13.52
N LYS A 64 3.27 -3.50 13.80
CA LYS A 64 4.09 -4.34 12.94
C LYS A 64 4.04 -5.78 13.45
N ILE A 65 3.75 -6.73 12.56
CA ILE A 65 3.73 -8.16 12.84
C ILE A 65 4.71 -8.82 11.87
N GLU A 66 5.84 -9.29 12.38
CA GLU A 66 6.84 -10.03 11.63
C GLU A 66 6.62 -11.52 11.78
N PHE A 67 6.67 -12.24 10.68
CA PHE A 67 6.46 -13.67 10.62
C PHE A 67 7.79 -14.40 10.44
N ASP A 68 8.12 -15.29 11.38
CA ASP A 68 9.32 -16.10 11.28
C ASP A 68 9.20 -17.08 10.10
N ASN A 69 10.24 -17.08 9.27
CA ASN A 69 10.28 -17.74 7.96
C ASN A 69 10.12 -19.28 8.02
N GLN A 70 10.15 -19.90 9.21
CA GLN A 70 10.09 -21.35 9.38
C GLN A 70 8.66 -21.89 9.55
N VAL A 71 7.78 -21.16 10.24
CA VAL A 71 6.45 -21.67 10.63
C VAL A 71 5.39 -21.45 9.54
N LEU A 72 5.57 -20.40 8.71
CA LEU A 72 4.63 -20.01 7.66
C LEU A 72 4.52 -21.00 6.49
N PHE A 73 5.54 -21.82 6.27
CA PHE A 73 5.66 -22.63 5.04
C PHE A 73 5.29 -24.10 5.21
N GLU A 74 5.04 -24.54 6.44
CA GLU A 74 4.72 -25.93 6.76
C GLU A 74 3.27 -26.29 6.44
N SER A 75 2.35 -25.30 6.41
CA SER A 75 0.97 -25.51 5.97
C SER A 75 0.78 -25.10 4.51
N GLN A 76 0.34 -26.05 3.69
CA GLN A 76 -0.03 -25.81 2.29
C GLN A 76 -1.19 -24.80 2.17
N ASP A 77 -2.02 -24.68 3.20
CA ASP A 77 -3.14 -23.73 3.24
C ASP A 77 -2.68 -22.30 3.55
N VAL A 78 -1.62 -22.14 4.36
CA VAL A 78 -1.02 -20.83 4.68
C VAL A 78 -0.28 -20.23 3.47
N ARG A 79 0.36 -21.07 2.64
CA ARG A 79 0.93 -20.64 1.34
C ARG A 79 -0.11 -19.97 0.44
N ILE A 80 -1.38 -20.35 0.57
CA ILE A 80 -2.49 -19.85 -0.23
C ILE A 80 -2.90 -18.41 0.12
N LEU A 81 -2.48 -17.90 1.27
CA LEU A 81 -2.71 -16.49 1.59
C LEU A 81 -1.56 -15.58 1.22
N PHE A 82 -0.38 -15.94 1.70
CA PHE A 82 0.68 -14.97 1.88
C PHE A 82 1.19 -14.39 0.58
N LYS A 83 1.02 -15.16 -0.51
CA LYS A 83 1.41 -14.73 -1.84
C LYS A 83 0.25 -14.14 -2.66
N HIS A 84 -0.97 -14.07 -2.11
CA HIS A 84 -2.19 -13.56 -2.79
C HIS A 84 -2.64 -12.18 -2.34
N LEU A 85 -2.10 -11.69 -1.24
CA LEU A 85 -2.11 -10.26 -0.91
C LEU A 85 -1.39 -9.39 -1.97
N ILE A 86 -0.82 -9.98 -3.02
CA ILE A 86 0.27 -9.40 -3.81
C ILE A 86 -0.16 -8.64 -5.06
N SER A 87 -1.42 -8.74 -5.50
CA SER A 87 -1.85 -7.87 -6.61
C SER A 87 -2.23 -6.46 -6.14
N LEU A 88 -2.64 -6.29 -4.87
CA LEU A 88 -3.14 -5.01 -4.33
C LEU A 88 -2.63 -4.64 -2.91
N GLY A 89 -1.99 -5.54 -2.16
CA GLY A 89 -1.26 -5.22 -0.94
C GLY A 89 -2.09 -4.91 0.30
N TYR A 90 -3.37 -5.31 0.37
CA TYR A 90 -4.14 -5.10 1.60
C TYR A 90 -5.28 -6.09 1.87
N ILE A 91 -5.59 -6.28 3.16
CA ILE A 91 -6.87 -6.84 3.64
C ILE A 91 -7.76 -5.65 4.01
N ASP A 92 -9.02 -5.66 3.57
CA ASP A 92 -10.01 -4.72 4.08
C ASP A 92 -10.30 -5.07 5.54
N TYR A 93 -9.73 -4.28 6.45
CA TYR A 93 -9.85 -4.49 7.89
C TYR A 93 -11.30 -4.39 8.35
N LEU A 94 -12.13 -3.55 7.69
CA LEU A 94 -13.53 -3.36 8.06
C LEU A 94 -14.43 -4.55 7.69
N GLU A 95 -14.01 -5.36 6.72
CA GLU A 95 -14.74 -6.55 6.30
C GLU A 95 -14.30 -7.83 7.02
N CYS A 96 -13.19 -7.81 7.77
CA CYS A 96 -12.67 -8.97 8.50
C CYS A 96 -12.99 -8.90 10.00
N LYS A 97 -14.17 -9.39 10.40
CA LYS A 97 -14.59 -9.42 11.82
C LYS A 97 -13.62 -10.21 12.70
N ASP A 98 -13.20 -11.37 12.23
CA ASP A 98 -12.27 -12.23 12.97
C ASP A 98 -10.89 -11.52 13.11
N CYS A 99 -10.45 -10.77 12.10
CA CYS A 99 -9.23 -9.97 12.19
C CYS A 99 -9.39 -8.86 13.23
N GLN A 100 -10.54 -8.18 13.27
CA GLN A 100 -10.85 -7.15 14.25
C GLN A 100 -10.83 -7.73 15.66
N GLU A 101 -11.56 -8.84 15.89
CA GLU A 101 -11.62 -9.50 17.19
C GLU A 101 -10.23 -9.95 17.65
N TYR A 102 -9.45 -10.57 16.76
CA TYR A 102 -8.08 -10.94 17.04
C TYR A 102 -7.22 -9.72 17.40
N LEU A 103 -7.19 -8.70 16.53
CA LEU A 103 -6.34 -7.50 16.71
C LEU A 103 -6.76 -6.61 17.88
N GLN A 104 -8.00 -6.75 18.38
CA GLN A 104 -8.49 -6.09 19.59
C GLN A 104 -8.12 -6.89 20.85
N ASN A 105 -8.31 -8.21 20.84
CA ASN A 105 -8.13 -9.06 22.02
C ASN A 105 -6.67 -9.46 22.26
N THR A 106 -5.81 -9.38 21.24
CA THR A 106 -4.41 -9.76 21.34
C THR A 106 -3.50 -8.57 21.12
N ILE A 107 -3.18 -7.89 22.21
CA ILE A 107 -2.29 -6.73 22.12
C ILE A 107 -0.87 -7.20 21.70
N PHE A 108 -0.42 -8.42 22.10
CA PHE A 108 0.89 -8.99 21.72
C PHE A 108 0.98 -10.55 21.75
N SER A 109 -0.01 -11.30 21.25
CA SER A 109 0.10 -12.78 21.19
C SER A 109 0.67 -13.30 19.85
N SER A 110 0.91 -14.62 19.80
CA SER A 110 1.56 -15.36 18.71
C SER A 110 0.98 -15.04 17.33
N PRO A 111 1.80 -14.68 16.32
CA PRO A 111 1.34 -14.36 14.97
C PRO A 111 0.62 -15.48 14.20
N LYS A 112 0.47 -16.69 14.74
CA LYS A 112 -0.11 -17.82 13.98
C LYS A 112 -1.60 -17.63 13.73
N ASP A 113 -2.37 -17.19 14.72
CA ASP A 113 -3.84 -17.23 14.62
C ASP A 113 -4.38 -16.16 13.65
N ILE A 114 -3.73 -14.99 13.52
CA ILE A 114 -4.11 -13.96 12.54
C ILE A 114 -3.97 -14.44 11.10
N ILE A 115 -3.02 -15.34 10.87
CA ILE A 115 -2.79 -15.94 9.56
C ILE A 115 -4.01 -16.78 9.23
N ASP A 116 -4.32 -17.76 10.07
CA ASP A 116 -5.43 -18.69 9.86
C ASP A 116 -6.76 -17.95 9.66
N ILE A 117 -6.99 -16.90 10.45
CA ILE A 117 -8.15 -16.00 10.30
C ILE A 117 -8.16 -15.31 8.93
N SER A 118 -7.02 -14.74 8.53
CA SER A 118 -6.89 -14.09 7.23
C SER A 118 -7.13 -15.11 6.10
N ILE A 119 -6.78 -16.39 6.29
CA ILE A 119 -6.89 -17.47 5.27
C ILE A 119 -8.36 -17.67 4.97
N ASN A 120 -9.12 -17.87 6.04
CA ASN A 120 -10.56 -18.07 5.94
C ASN A 120 -11.21 -16.89 5.22
N GLN A 121 -10.95 -15.66 5.67
CA GLN A 121 -11.58 -14.47 5.10
C GLN A 121 -11.28 -14.28 3.61
N TRP A 122 -10.02 -14.39 3.19
CA TRP A 122 -9.66 -14.15 1.79
C TRP A 122 -10.14 -15.30 0.88
N TYR A 123 -10.11 -16.54 1.38
CA TYR A 123 -10.72 -17.68 0.67
C TYR A 123 -12.21 -17.44 0.41
N TRP A 124 -12.94 -16.86 1.36
CA TRP A 124 -14.34 -16.46 1.16
C TRP A 124 -14.49 -15.31 0.16
N GLN A 125 -13.54 -14.37 0.11
CA GLN A 125 -13.57 -13.27 -0.86
C GLN A 125 -13.26 -13.74 -2.31
N ASN A 126 -12.45 -14.78 -2.48
CA ASN A 126 -12.04 -15.38 -3.76
C ASN A 126 -11.96 -14.38 -4.93
N PRO A 127 -11.14 -13.31 -4.82
CA PRO A 127 -11.18 -12.19 -5.77
C PRO A 127 -10.75 -12.57 -7.19
N PHE A 128 -10.07 -13.71 -7.36
CA PHE A 128 -9.61 -14.22 -8.66
C PHE A 128 -10.47 -15.37 -9.19
N ASN A 129 -11.53 -15.74 -8.47
CA ASN A 129 -12.41 -16.86 -8.79
C ASN A 129 -11.62 -18.13 -9.17
N ALA A 130 -10.66 -18.52 -8.34
CA ALA A 130 -9.78 -19.66 -8.58
C ALA A 130 -9.95 -20.75 -7.51
N ASP A 131 -9.66 -22.00 -7.88
CA ASP A 131 -9.65 -23.12 -6.95
C ASP A 131 -8.29 -23.29 -6.24
N LYS A 132 -8.23 -24.19 -5.25
CA LYS A 132 -7.02 -24.46 -4.46
C LYS A 132 -5.80 -24.86 -5.32
N LYS A 133 -5.98 -25.63 -6.39
CA LYS A 133 -4.89 -26.07 -7.28
C LYS A 133 -4.43 -24.94 -8.19
N GLU A 134 -5.38 -24.19 -8.75
CA GLU A 134 -5.09 -23.01 -9.56
C GLU A 134 -4.30 -21.97 -8.75
N TYR A 135 -4.71 -21.76 -7.50
CA TYR A 135 -3.98 -20.90 -6.57
C TYR A 135 -2.55 -21.38 -6.32
N GLN A 136 -2.35 -22.67 -6.04
CA GLN A 136 -1.00 -23.25 -5.90
C GLN A 136 -0.09 -22.89 -7.08
N VAL A 137 -0.56 -23.07 -8.32
CA VAL A 137 0.22 -22.75 -9.51
C VAL A 137 0.54 -21.26 -9.60
N ILE A 138 -0.42 -20.38 -9.32
CA ILE A 138 -0.19 -18.92 -9.34
C ILE A 138 0.91 -18.53 -8.35
N PHE A 139 0.98 -19.19 -7.19
CA PHE A 139 2.04 -18.93 -6.21
C PHE A 139 3.40 -19.45 -6.63
N ASP A 140 3.43 -20.67 -7.14
CA ASP A 140 4.68 -21.29 -7.57
C ASP A 140 5.31 -20.43 -8.68
N VAL A 141 4.50 -19.89 -9.60
CA VAL A 141 4.95 -18.91 -10.60
C VAL A 141 5.65 -17.73 -9.93
N LYS A 142 5.01 -17.11 -8.96
CA LYS A 142 5.54 -15.93 -8.29
C LYS A 142 6.84 -16.24 -7.56
N GLU A 143 6.85 -17.33 -6.78
CA GLU A 143 8.01 -17.74 -5.99
C GLU A 143 9.22 -18.00 -6.87
N VAL A 144 9.04 -18.75 -7.96
CA VAL A 144 10.12 -19.01 -8.91
C VAL A 144 10.61 -17.71 -9.53
N ILE A 145 9.72 -16.77 -9.88
CA ILE A 145 10.14 -15.45 -10.38
C ILE A 145 10.98 -14.71 -9.33
N ASP A 146 10.56 -14.67 -8.06
CA ASP A 146 11.29 -13.96 -7.01
C ASP A 146 12.65 -14.58 -6.66
N GLN A 147 12.78 -15.90 -6.80
CA GLN A 147 14.04 -16.62 -6.58
C GLN A 147 14.98 -16.49 -7.78
N GLU A 148 14.43 -16.44 -8.99
CA GLU A 148 15.20 -16.60 -10.24
C GLU A 148 15.33 -15.31 -11.06
N PHE A 149 14.77 -14.17 -10.64
CA PHE A 149 14.79 -12.94 -11.46
C PHE A 149 16.20 -12.47 -11.83
N LYS A 150 17.19 -12.74 -10.98
CA LYS A 150 18.62 -12.42 -11.21
C LYS A 150 19.30 -13.38 -12.21
N ASN A 151 18.74 -14.56 -12.44
CA ASN A 151 19.33 -15.58 -13.31
C ASN A 151 18.99 -15.38 -14.79
N HIS A 152 18.24 -14.33 -15.14
CA HIS A 152 17.89 -13.95 -16.52
C HIS A 152 17.26 -15.06 -17.37
N LEU A 153 16.54 -15.97 -16.72
CA LEU A 153 15.86 -17.08 -17.38
C LEU A 153 14.83 -16.61 -18.40
N SER A 154 14.73 -17.33 -19.52
CA SER A 154 13.63 -17.20 -20.46
C SER A 154 12.30 -17.62 -19.82
N VAL A 155 11.19 -17.17 -20.42
CA VAL A 155 9.84 -17.56 -19.96
C VAL A 155 9.67 -19.09 -20.00
N SER A 156 10.24 -19.76 -21.00
CA SER A 156 10.23 -21.22 -21.09
C SER A 156 10.98 -21.89 -19.95
N GLU A 157 12.17 -21.40 -19.59
CA GLU A 157 12.96 -21.95 -18.48
C GLU A 157 12.27 -21.72 -17.13
N LEU A 158 11.66 -20.54 -16.92
CA LEU A 158 10.84 -20.28 -15.74
C LEU A 158 9.65 -21.25 -15.66
N VAL A 159 8.91 -21.42 -16.75
CA VAL A 159 7.74 -22.32 -16.80
C VAL A 159 8.14 -23.77 -16.49
N GLN A 160 9.29 -24.23 -16.99
CA GLN A 160 9.83 -25.57 -16.69
C GLN A 160 10.20 -25.74 -15.21
N LYS A 161 10.69 -24.68 -14.55
CA LYS A 161 10.95 -24.69 -13.10
C LYS A 161 9.67 -24.69 -12.26
N ILE A 162 8.60 -24.07 -12.75
CA ILE A 162 7.32 -23.94 -12.03
C ILE A 162 6.51 -25.23 -12.07
N SER A 163 6.45 -25.93 -13.22
CA SER A 163 5.69 -27.18 -13.33
C SER A 163 6.42 -28.22 -14.17
N LYS A 164 6.60 -29.42 -13.60
CA LYS A 164 7.05 -30.61 -14.34
C LYS A 164 6.00 -31.12 -15.35
N ASN A 165 4.73 -30.78 -15.14
CA ASN A 165 3.60 -31.19 -15.97
C ASN A 165 3.03 -29.97 -16.71
N ASN A 166 3.26 -29.88 -18.02
CA ASN A 166 2.85 -28.85 -19.00
C ASN A 166 1.38 -28.35 -18.90
N GLN A 167 0.96 -27.78 -17.78
CA GLN A 167 -0.27 -27.01 -17.68
C GLN A 167 -0.04 -25.64 -18.33
N ASN A 168 -1.05 -25.09 -18.99
CA ASN A 168 -0.95 -23.79 -19.65
C ASN A 168 -0.97 -22.67 -18.60
N ILE A 169 0.14 -22.51 -17.86
CA ILE A 169 0.34 -21.51 -16.80
C ILE A 169 -0.01 -20.10 -17.29
N ASN A 170 0.38 -19.76 -18.53
CA ASN A 170 0.05 -18.45 -19.10
C ASN A 170 -1.46 -18.26 -19.32
N TYR A 171 -2.20 -19.32 -19.69
CA TYR A 171 -3.65 -19.27 -19.79
C TYR A 171 -4.28 -19.08 -18.42
N LEU A 172 -3.83 -19.86 -17.41
CA LEU A 172 -4.30 -19.73 -16.05
C LEU A 172 -4.11 -18.30 -15.52
N LEU A 173 -2.89 -17.75 -15.61
CA LEU A 173 -2.59 -16.41 -15.12
C LEU A 173 -3.38 -15.34 -15.88
N LYS A 174 -3.51 -15.44 -17.21
CA LYS A 174 -4.32 -14.49 -17.98
C LYS A 174 -5.78 -14.51 -17.55
N ASN A 175 -6.34 -15.70 -17.34
CA ASN A 175 -7.76 -15.83 -16.99
C ASN A 175 -8.06 -15.41 -15.55
N LYS A 176 -7.20 -15.77 -14.59
CA LYS A 176 -7.46 -15.54 -13.16
C LYS A 176 -6.97 -14.18 -12.69
N ILE A 177 -5.83 -13.71 -13.20
CA ILE A 177 -5.17 -12.50 -12.70
C ILE A 177 -4.84 -11.46 -13.80
N GLY A 178 -5.20 -11.72 -15.06
CA GLY A 178 -5.05 -10.75 -16.16
C GLY A 178 -3.60 -10.46 -16.58
N VAL A 179 -2.63 -11.26 -16.15
CA VAL A 179 -1.20 -11.05 -16.45
C VAL A 179 -0.51 -12.34 -16.88
N THR A 180 0.63 -12.23 -17.56
CA THR A 180 1.44 -13.37 -18.03
C THR A 180 2.69 -13.55 -17.18
N VAL A 181 3.32 -14.74 -17.25
CA VAL A 181 4.63 -14.99 -16.64
C VAL A 181 5.65 -13.93 -17.07
N LYS A 182 5.70 -13.62 -18.37
CA LYS A 182 6.57 -12.58 -18.93
C LYS A 182 6.35 -11.22 -18.26
N LYS A 183 5.09 -10.80 -18.11
CA LYS A 183 4.76 -9.50 -17.52
C LYS A 183 5.13 -9.45 -16.03
N LEU A 184 4.91 -10.54 -15.30
CA LEU A 184 5.32 -10.67 -13.89
C LEU A 184 6.85 -10.57 -13.75
N GLN A 185 7.59 -11.33 -14.55
CA GLN A 185 9.06 -11.29 -14.57
C GLN A 185 9.60 -9.90 -14.91
N THR A 186 9.07 -9.26 -15.96
CA THR A 186 9.46 -7.90 -16.35
C THR A 186 9.18 -6.90 -15.23
N LYS A 187 8.01 -6.99 -14.59
CA LYS A 187 7.65 -6.10 -13.47
C LYS A 187 8.58 -6.29 -12.28
N LYS A 188 8.90 -7.55 -11.92
CA LYS A 188 9.84 -7.85 -10.83
C LYS A 188 11.20 -7.23 -11.11
N ARG A 189 11.79 -7.49 -12.29
CA ARG A 189 13.08 -6.90 -12.68
C ARG A 189 13.06 -5.37 -12.65
N LEU A 190 12.01 -4.75 -13.20
CA LEU A 190 11.89 -3.30 -13.22
C LEU A 190 11.87 -2.70 -11.81
N ILE A 191 11.14 -3.31 -10.86
CA ILE A 191 11.10 -2.82 -9.47
C ILE A 191 12.49 -2.93 -8.82
N GLU A 192 13.22 -4.00 -9.08
CA GLU A 192 14.58 -4.18 -8.55
C GLU A 192 15.57 -3.19 -9.20
N ASP A 193 15.46 -2.94 -10.51
CA ASP A 193 16.21 -1.90 -11.21
C ASP A 193 15.93 -0.52 -10.57
N GLN A 194 14.65 -0.19 -10.32
CA GLN A 194 14.26 1.06 -9.66
C GLN A 194 14.85 1.19 -8.25
N LYS A 195 14.85 0.11 -7.45
CA LYS A 195 15.46 0.12 -6.11
C LYS A 195 16.95 0.39 -6.15
N LEU A 196 17.68 -0.26 -7.05
CA LEU A 196 19.11 0.00 -7.21
C LEU A 196 19.37 1.45 -7.64
N ILE A 197 18.57 1.99 -8.56
CA ILE A 197 18.73 3.37 -9.00
C ILE A 197 18.44 4.35 -7.86
N ALA A 198 17.40 4.10 -7.07
CA ALA A 198 16.90 4.99 -6.02
C ALA A 198 17.74 4.97 -4.73
N PHE A 199 18.24 3.80 -4.34
CA PHE A 199 18.75 3.58 -2.98
C PHE A 199 20.22 3.16 -2.93
N THR A 200 20.95 3.30 -4.05
CA THR A 200 22.39 3.05 -4.11
C THR A 200 23.10 4.17 -4.86
N ASP A 201 24.39 4.34 -4.54
CA ASP A 201 25.26 5.31 -5.22
C ASP A 201 25.85 4.77 -6.53
N SER A 202 25.59 3.50 -6.87
CA SER A 202 26.07 2.87 -8.10
C SER A 202 25.65 3.68 -9.33
N SER A 203 26.55 3.84 -10.29
CA SER A 203 26.23 4.54 -11.53
C SER A 203 25.20 3.76 -12.35
N ILE A 204 24.42 4.47 -13.18
CA ILE A 204 23.45 3.83 -14.10
C ILE A 204 24.12 2.77 -14.99
N LYS A 205 25.41 2.97 -15.33
CA LYS A 205 26.23 2.03 -16.09
C LYS A 205 26.52 0.76 -15.29
N GLU A 206 26.93 0.86 -14.04
CA GLU A 206 27.19 -0.30 -13.17
C GLU A 206 25.91 -1.10 -12.94
N ILE A 207 24.81 -0.40 -12.62
CA ILE A 207 23.49 -1.03 -12.42
C ILE A 207 23.06 -1.79 -13.67
N ALA A 208 23.20 -1.20 -14.87
CA ALA A 208 22.85 -1.88 -16.12
C ALA A 208 23.61 -3.21 -16.28
N TYR A 209 24.92 -3.22 -16.03
CA TYR A 209 25.73 -4.43 -16.14
C TYR A 209 25.42 -5.47 -15.05
N GLU A 210 25.23 -5.02 -13.81
CA GLU A 210 24.83 -5.90 -12.70
C GLU A 210 23.47 -6.57 -12.98
N GLN A 211 22.55 -5.84 -13.61
CA GLN A 211 21.24 -6.34 -14.02
C GLN A 211 21.27 -7.14 -15.33
N GLY A 212 22.46 -7.53 -15.80
CA GLY A 212 22.69 -8.42 -16.93
C GLY A 212 22.44 -7.82 -18.31
N TYR A 213 22.34 -6.49 -18.40
CA TYR A 213 22.24 -5.82 -19.70
C TYR A 213 23.62 -5.72 -20.35
N LYS A 214 23.73 -6.19 -21.60
CA LYS A 214 24.98 -6.10 -22.38
C LYS A 214 25.27 -4.69 -22.89
N ASP A 215 24.22 -3.85 -22.96
CA ASP A 215 24.27 -2.50 -23.50
C ASP A 215 23.46 -1.55 -22.60
N VAL A 216 24.12 -0.50 -22.12
CA VAL A 216 23.54 0.55 -21.28
C VAL A 216 22.48 1.35 -22.04
N ALA A 217 22.65 1.56 -23.36
CA ALA A 217 21.66 2.29 -24.16
C ALA A 217 20.35 1.48 -24.24
N TYR A 218 20.45 0.15 -24.40
CA TYR A 218 19.30 -0.73 -24.34
C TYR A 218 18.63 -0.74 -22.95
N PHE A 219 19.40 -0.76 -21.85
CA PHE A 219 18.87 -0.61 -20.49
C PHE A 219 18.07 0.70 -20.35
N ASN A 220 18.67 1.84 -20.69
CA ASN A 220 18.03 3.15 -20.58
C ASN A 220 16.73 3.23 -21.40
N LYS A 221 16.74 2.72 -22.64
CA LYS A 221 15.56 2.68 -23.51
C LYS A 221 14.47 1.78 -22.93
N ASN A 222 14.83 0.60 -22.41
CA ASN A 222 13.88 -0.31 -21.80
C ASN A 222 13.28 0.29 -20.51
N PHE A 223 14.10 0.87 -19.64
CA PHE A 223 13.64 1.52 -18.41
C PHE A 223 12.66 2.65 -18.75
N LYS A 224 13.05 3.59 -19.62
CA LYS A 224 12.19 4.70 -20.04
C LYS A 224 10.90 4.24 -20.71
N LYS A 225 10.93 3.15 -21.47
CA LYS A 225 9.72 2.57 -22.07
C LYS A 225 8.73 2.09 -20.99
N ASN A 226 9.22 1.58 -19.86
CA ASN A 226 8.36 1.03 -18.81
C ASN A 226 7.98 2.05 -17.73
N THR A 227 8.81 3.06 -17.47
CA THR A 227 8.58 4.07 -16.41
C THR A 227 8.13 5.43 -16.96
N GLY A 228 8.41 5.73 -18.23
CA GLY A 228 8.18 7.03 -18.86
C GLY A 228 9.39 7.98 -18.82
N ILE A 229 10.35 7.75 -17.92
CA ILE A 229 11.52 8.61 -17.69
C ILE A 229 12.82 7.80 -17.71
N THR A 230 13.95 8.43 -17.95
CA THR A 230 15.27 7.78 -17.93
C THR A 230 15.67 7.38 -16.51
N PRO A 231 16.62 6.42 -16.34
CA PRO A 231 17.15 6.08 -15.02
C PRO A 231 17.72 7.27 -14.25
N SER A 232 18.43 8.19 -14.93
CA SER A 232 18.99 9.39 -14.30
C SER A 232 17.89 10.34 -13.83
N GLU A 233 16.91 10.65 -14.70
CA GLU A 233 15.74 11.46 -14.30
C GLU A 233 15.00 10.83 -13.11
N PHE A 234 14.84 9.50 -13.11
CA PHE A 234 14.22 8.79 -12.00
C PHE A 234 15.01 8.92 -10.69
N ARG A 235 16.35 8.80 -10.73
CA ARG A 235 17.20 9.00 -9.54
C ARG A 235 17.02 10.41 -8.98
N ASP A 236 17.07 11.41 -9.85
CA ASP A 236 16.94 12.80 -9.44
C ASP A 236 15.56 13.06 -8.80
N GLU A 237 14.49 12.60 -9.45
CA GLU A 237 13.12 12.72 -8.92
C GLU A 237 12.95 12.05 -7.55
N ILE A 238 13.49 10.85 -7.35
CA ILE A 238 13.41 10.14 -6.06
C ILE A 238 14.24 10.87 -5.00
N GLY A 239 15.45 11.35 -5.33
CA GLY A 239 16.28 12.15 -4.42
C GLY A 239 15.50 13.34 -3.86
N TYR A 240 14.89 14.15 -4.73
CA TYR A 240 14.05 15.27 -4.30
C TYR A 240 12.86 14.83 -3.43
N GLN A 241 12.22 13.70 -3.73
CA GLN A 241 11.08 13.20 -2.95
C GLN A 241 11.46 12.67 -1.57
N LEU A 242 12.70 12.25 -1.34
CA LEU A 242 13.16 11.80 -0.03
C LEU A 242 13.42 13.01 0.88
N ASP A 243 13.90 14.12 0.31
CA ASP A 243 14.19 15.36 1.03
C ASP A 243 12.98 16.32 1.16
N ASP A 244 11.91 16.13 0.36
CA ASP A 244 10.73 17.02 0.38
C ASP A 244 9.77 16.70 1.54
N HIS A 245 9.66 17.62 2.50
CA HIS A 245 8.67 17.57 3.60
C HIS A 245 7.28 18.08 3.21
N PHE A 246 7.08 18.48 1.94
CA PHE A 246 5.82 19.03 1.45
C PHE A 246 4.58 18.24 1.87
N GLU A 247 4.60 16.91 1.74
CA GLU A 247 3.44 16.08 2.11
C GLU A 247 3.16 16.18 3.60
N ASN A 248 4.18 15.99 4.43
CA ASN A 248 4.05 16.09 5.88
C ASN A 248 3.50 17.46 6.31
N ASP A 249 4.08 18.54 5.79
CA ASP A 249 3.70 19.90 6.17
C ASP A 249 2.27 20.22 5.71
N LEU A 250 1.90 19.76 4.52
CA LEU A 250 0.53 19.87 4.01
C LEU A 250 -0.47 19.14 4.92
N PHE A 251 -0.19 17.90 5.31
CA PHE A 251 -1.09 17.14 6.17
C PHE A 251 -1.21 17.75 7.57
N LYS A 252 -0.11 18.28 8.15
CA LYS A 252 -0.15 19.03 9.42
C LYS A 252 -1.09 20.25 9.33
N LEU A 253 -1.00 21.02 8.25
CA LEU A 253 -1.91 22.15 8.03
C LEU A 253 -3.37 21.71 7.84
N ILE A 254 -3.61 20.64 7.08
CA ILE A 254 -4.97 20.11 6.89
C ILE A 254 -5.55 19.67 8.24
N GLN A 255 -4.79 18.95 9.06
CA GLN A 255 -5.22 18.52 10.38
C GLN A 255 -5.61 19.71 11.27
N GLU A 256 -4.80 20.77 11.28
CA GLU A 256 -5.04 21.94 12.12
C GLU A 256 -6.28 22.75 11.68
N PHE A 257 -6.51 22.86 10.36
CA PHE A 257 -7.49 23.83 9.84
C PHE A 257 -8.71 23.22 9.13
N HIS A 258 -8.81 21.90 8.94
CA HIS A 258 -9.91 21.27 8.17
C HIS A 258 -11.33 21.56 8.70
N THR A 259 -11.47 21.94 9.98
CA THR A 259 -12.76 22.27 10.61
C THR A 259 -13.23 23.68 10.28
N SER A 260 -12.32 24.61 10.05
CA SER A 260 -12.59 26.03 9.82
C SER A 260 -12.35 26.46 8.37
N GLU A 261 -11.35 25.90 7.69
CA GLU A 261 -10.88 26.33 6.37
C GLU A 261 -10.96 25.21 5.33
N LYS A 262 -11.51 25.55 4.15
CA LYS A 262 -11.75 24.60 3.04
C LYS A 262 -11.20 25.09 1.70
N LYS A 263 -10.67 26.32 1.66
CA LYS A 263 -10.23 26.99 0.43
C LYS A 263 -8.79 26.68 0.12
N LEU A 264 -8.50 26.40 -1.16
CA LEU A 264 -7.14 26.18 -1.66
C LEU A 264 -6.21 27.37 -1.34
N SER A 265 -6.72 28.60 -1.48
CA SER A 265 -5.99 29.84 -1.22
C SER A 265 -5.38 29.87 0.18
N PHE A 266 -6.16 29.48 1.21
CA PHE A 266 -5.68 29.46 2.59
C PHE A 266 -4.44 28.58 2.76
N TYR A 267 -4.50 27.33 2.28
CA TYR A 267 -3.37 26.40 2.39
C TYR A 267 -2.17 26.83 1.53
N ALA A 268 -2.42 27.45 0.37
CA ALA A 268 -1.36 27.98 -0.48
C ALA A 268 -0.59 29.12 0.23
N ASP A 269 -1.34 30.02 0.88
CA ASP A 269 -0.78 31.12 1.66
C ASP A 269 0.03 30.61 2.87
N GLN A 270 -0.49 29.62 3.62
CA GLN A 270 0.22 29.00 4.74
C GLN A 270 1.52 28.29 4.32
N MET A 271 1.54 27.70 3.13
CA MET A 271 2.73 27.03 2.57
C MET A 271 3.66 27.98 1.81
N HIS A 272 3.34 29.28 1.75
CA HIS A 272 4.10 30.30 1.02
C HIS A 272 4.35 29.95 -0.46
N ILE A 273 3.35 29.37 -1.13
CA ILE A 273 3.40 29.01 -2.55
C ILE A 273 2.14 29.45 -3.28
N SER A 274 2.20 29.59 -4.60
CA SER A 274 1.00 29.91 -5.39
C SER A 274 -0.03 28.77 -5.34
N GLU A 275 -1.33 29.09 -5.44
CA GLU A 275 -2.40 28.09 -5.56
C GLU A 275 -2.15 27.11 -6.71
N LYS A 276 -1.61 27.60 -7.83
CA LYS A 276 -1.25 26.77 -8.98
C LYS A 276 -0.14 25.77 -8.64
N THR A 277 0.88 26.20 -7.88
CA THR A 277 1.97 25.33 -7.44
C THR A 277 1.45 24.27 -6.46
N LEU A 278 0.65 24.67 -5.48
CA LEU A 278 0.05 23.75 -4.51
C LEU A 278 -0.81 22.70 -5.21
N ALA A 279 -1.74 23.13 -6.07
CA ALA A 279 -2.60 22.23 -6.83
C ALA A 279 -1.79 21.24 -7.69
N LYS A 280 -0.71 21.71 -8.32
CA LYS A 280 0.19 20.86 -9.11
C LYS A 280 0.89 19.82 -8.25
N LYS A 281 1.54 20.22 -7.14
CA LYS A 281 2.25 19.29 -6.24
C LYS A 281 1.30 18.23 -5.66
N VAL A 282 0.11 18.64 -5.22
CA VAL A 282 -0.93 17.71 -4.72
C VAL A 282 -1.35 16.70 -5.78
N ARG A 283 -1.56 17.17 -7.02
CA ARG A 283 -1.93 16.29 -8.14
C ARG A 283 -0.83 15.29 -8.48
N GLN A 284 0.43 15.73 -8.48
CA GLN A 284 1.58 14.92 -8.89
C GLN A 284 1.99 13.91 -7.82
N ASN A 285 2.09 14.34 -6.56
CA ASN A 285 2.63 13.52 -5.49
C ASN A 285 1.56 12.59 -4.90
N LEU A 286 0.33 13.09 -4.76
CA LEU A 286 -0.75 12.42 -4.04
C LEU A 286 -1.81 11.83 -4.98
N ASN A 287 -1.79 12.14 -6.27
CA ASN A 287 -2.83 11.76 -7.23
C ASN A 287 -4.26 12.17 -6.77
N ALA A 288 -4.36 13.27 -6.02
CA ALA A 288 -5.58 13.80 -5.44
C ALA A 288 -5.74 15.29 -5.77
N SER A 289 -6.83 15.89 -5.29
CA SER A 289 -7.01 17.35 -5.23
C SER A 289 -7.08 17.81 -3.79
N MET A 290 -6.76 19.07 -3.52
CA MET A 290 -6.81 19.63 -2.16
C MET A 290 -8.17 19.45 -1.49
N GLY A 291 -9.26 19.68 -2.22
CA GLY A 291 -10.59 19.43 -1.68
C GLY A 291 -10.85 17.96 -1.35
N GLN A 292 -10.24 17.01 -2.07
CA GLN A 292 -10.34 15.59 -1.72
C GLN A 292 -9.61 15.29 -0.41
N LEU A 293 -8.40 15.82 -0.22
CA LEU A 293 -7.63 15.62 1.00
C LEU A 293 -8.34 16.20 2.23
N ILE A 294 -8.86 17.43 2.13
CA ILE A 294 -9.63 18.05 3.23
C ILE A 294 -10.87 17.23 3.56
N ARG A 295 -11.61 16.75 2.55
CA ARG A 295 -12.78 15.89 2.79
C ARG A 295 -12.42 14.56 3.44
N GLN A 296 -11.30 13.94 3.05
CA GLN A 296 -10.80 12.74 3.69
C GLN A 296 -10.49 13.00 5.17
N GLU A 297 -9.84 14.12 5.48
CA GLU A 297 -9.55 14.48 6.87
C GLU A 297 -10.82 14.74 7.69
N ILE A 298 -11.80 15.47 7.13
CA ILE A 298 -13.11 15.66 7.78
C ILE A 298 -13.75 14.30 8.09
N ILE A 299 -13.73 13.35 7.15
CA ILE A 299 -14.29 12.01 7.38
C ILE A 299 -13.51 11.24 8.46
N ARG A 300 -12.17 11.33 8.48
CA ARG A 300 -11.32 10.71 9.50
C ARG A 300 -11.69 11.23 10.89
N THR A 301 -11.69 12.55 11.09
CA THR A 301 -12.10 13.21 12.34
C THR A 301 -13.55 12.87 12.70
N SER A 302 -14.44 12.77 11.71
CA SER A 302 -15.84 12.35 11.94
C SER A 302 -15.92 10.95 12.53
N LYS A 303 -15.19 9.97 11.95
CA LYS A 303 -15.15 8.58 12.44
C LYS A 303 -14.64 8.56 13.89
N GLU A 304 -13.57 9.30 14.19
CA GLU A 304 -13.00 9.42 15.54
C GLU A 304 -14.01 9.94 16.58
N LEU A 305 -14.60 11.11 16.32
CA LEU A 305 -15.54 11.74 17.27
C LEU A 305 -16.79 10.88 17.48
N LEU A 306 -17.27 10.22 16.44
CA LEU A 306 -18.39 9.27 16.55
C LEU A 306 -18.04 8.13 17.52
N LEU A 307 -16.88 7.49 17.34
CA LEU A 307 -16.46 6.37 18.19
C LEU A 307 -16.19 6.79 19.65
N GLN A 308 -15.79 8.04 19.88
CA GLN A 308 -15.64 8.61 21.23
C GLN A 308 -17.00 8.87 21.93
N GLY A 309 -18.11 8.75 21.21
CA GLY A 309 -19.46 8.91 21.75
C GLY A 309 -20.02 10.32 21.68
N ASP A 310 -19.41 11.21 20.89
CA ASP A 310 -19.91 12.57 20.72
C ASP A 310 -21.27 12.59 20.01
N LYS A 311 -22.10 13.56 20.40
CA LYS A 311 -23.42 13.74 19.77
C LYS A 311 -23.24 14.18 18.32
N ILE A 312 -23.86 13.47 17.38
CA ILE A 312 -23.85 13.76 15.93
C ILE A 312 -24.08 15.25 15.63
N LYS A 313 -25.01 15.90 16.35
CA LYS A 313 -25.28 17.34 16.20
C LYS A 313 -24.07 18.22 16.56
N ASN A 314 -23.37 17.90 17.64
CA ASN A 314 -22.18 18.64 18.08
C ASN A 314 -21.01 18.41 17.10
N ILE A 315 -20.82 17.17 16.65
CA ILE A 315 -19.82 16.81 15.63
C ILE A 315 -20.04 17.63 14.35
N ALA A 316 -21.28 17.73 13.88
CA ALA A 316 -21.61 18.50 12.69
C ALA A 316 -21.15 19.96 12.80
N TYR A 317 -21.48 20.65 13.90
CA TYR A 317 -21.07 22.04 14.10
C TYR A 317 -19.56 22.18 14.26
N PHE A 318 -18.92 21.26 15.00
CA PHE A 318 -17.47 21.27 15.19
C PHE A 318 -16.71 21.14 13.86
N LEU A 319 -17.21 20.32 12.94
CA LEU A 319 -16.63 20.13 11.60
C LEU A 319 -17.04 21.24 10.59
N GLY A 320 -17.66 22.32 11.07
CA GLY A 320 -18.06 23.46 10.25
C GLY A 320 -19.22 23.17 9.29
N PHE A 321 -20.16 22.29 9.67
CA PHE A 321 -21.45 22.15 8.99
C PHE A 321 -22.51 23.00 9.70
N GLU A 322 -23.34 23.69 8.91
CA GLU A 322 -24.46 24.51 9.43
C GLU A 322 -25.58 23.65 10.02
N GLU A 323 -25.74 22.42 9.54
CA GLU A 323 -26.80 21.51 9.97
C GLU A 323 -26.32 20.06 10.09
N ALA A 324 -26.85 19.34 11.08
CA ALA A 324 -26.57 17.92 11.29
C ALA A 324 -27.00 17.03 10.09
N ASN A 325 -28.01 17.46 9.33
CA ASN A 325 -28.46 16.75 8.14
C ASN A 325 -27.47 16.87 6.98
N HIS A 326 -26.82 18.02 6.82
CA HIS A 326 -25.74 18.23 5.84
C HIS A 326 -24.54 17.35 6.17
N PHE A 327 -24.13 17.30 7.44
CA PHE A 327 -23.10 16.39 7.92
C PHE A 327 -23.47 14.92 7.64
N SER A 328 -24.68 14.49 7.99
CA SER A 328 -25.12 13.11 7.81
C SER A 328 -25.13 12.69 6.34
N SER A 329 -25.54 13.60 5.44
CA SER A 329 -25.52 13.40 3.99
C SER A 329 -24.10 13.32 3.43
N PHE A 330 -23.22 14.21 3.89
CA PHE A 330 -21.78 14.19 3.56
C PHE A 330 -21.12 12.89 4.00
N PHE A 331 -21.33 12.49 5.26
CA PHE A 331 -20.77 11.27 5.82
C PHE A 331 -21.26 10.04 5.06
N LYS A 332 -22.56 9.96 4.73
CA LYS A 332 -23.14 8.88 3.91
C LYS A 332 -22.56 8.84 2.49
N LEU A 333 -22.39 10.00 1.86
CA LEU A 333 -21.82 10.08 0.51
C LEU A 333 -20.40 9.48 0.46
N HIS A 334 -19.60 9.72 1.50
CA HIS A 334 -18.18 9.32 1.51
C HIS A 334 -17.92 7.95 2.18
N THR A 335 -18.77 7.50 3.09
CA THR A 335 -18.60 6.23 3.82
C THR A 335 -19.58 5.14 3.41
N LYS A 336 -20.61 5.47 2.61
CA LYS A 336 -21.78 4.64 2.28
C LYS A 336 -22.68 4.30 3.48
N LEU A 337 -22.37 4.77 4.69
CA LEU A 337 -23.14 4.57 5.91
C LEU A 337 -23.59 5.91 6.48
N THR A 338 -24.75 5.97 7.13
CA THR A 338 -25.08 7.15 7.95
C THR A 338 -24.22 7.15 9.23
N PRO A 339 -24.01 8.30 9.90
CA PRO A 339 -23.31 8.32 11.19
C PRO A 339 -23.93 7.36 12.21
N THR A 340 -25.26 7.25 12.22
CA THR A 340 -25.99 6.31 13.09
C THR A 340 -25.74 4.86 12.70
N ASP A 341 -25.75 4.52 11.41
CA ASP A 341 -25.50 3.14 10.96
C ASP A 341 -24.04 2.74 11.16
N PHE A 342 -23.10 3.68 11.02
CA PHE A 342 -21.70 3.50 11.37
C PHE A 342 -21.56 3.14 12.85
N LEU A 343 -22.15 3.92 13.77
CA LEU A 343 -22.14 3.61 15.20
C LEU A 343 -22.75 2.25 15.52
N LYS A 344 -23.88 1.88 14.90
CA LYS A 344 -24.50 0.55 15.09
C LYS A 344 -23.60 -0.59 14.63
N LYS A 345 -22.76 -0.35 13.62
CA LYS A 345 -21.83 -1.33 13.08
C LYS A 345 -20.59 -1.51 13.98
N TYR A 346 -20.09 -0.43 14.59
CA TYR A 346 -18.78 -0.41 15.26
C TYR A 346 -18.81 -0.27 16.79
N ASN A 347 -19.92 0.14 17.41
CA ASN A 347 -20.09 0.14 18.88
C ASN A 347 -20.86 -1.11 19.37
N ARG A 348 -20.55 -2.28 18.83
CA ARG A 348 -21.10 -3.55 19.33
C ARG A 348 -20.17 -4.21 20.32
#